data_AF-A0A0D2ZZ19-F1
#
_entry.id   AF-A0A0D2ZZ19-F1
#
_cell.length_a   1.000
_cell.length_b   1.000
_cell.length_c   1.000
_cell.angle_alpha   90.00
_cell.angle_beta   90.00
_cell.angle_gamma   90.00
#
_symmetry.space_group_name_H-M   'P 1'
#
loop_
_entity.id
_entity.type
_entity.pdbx_description
1 polymer ?
#
loop_
_entity_poly.entity_id
_entity_poly.type
_entity_poly.pdbx_seq_one_letter_code
_entity_poly.pdbx_strand_id
1 'polypeptide(L)'
;MDPEAEIRDTKRRKEHIDMLSYVCDSEHRIPTRGPCGGSIIHEVCGKEEYDTLPGKRFFTCINYEEHIERLTSRVEEVEAVIKWVPEVNNKIKSLE
;
A
#
# COMPACT_ATOMS: atom_id res chain seq x y z
N MET A 1 38.01 -14.47 -5.73
CA MET A 1 36.59 -14.19 -5.98
C MET A 1 36.51 -12.85 -6.67
N ASP A 2 35.86 -12.77 -7.84
CA ASP A 2 35.58 -11.51 -8.54
C ASP A 2 34.24 -10.96 -8.02
N PRO A 3 34.22 -9.85 -7.25
CA PRO A 3 32.98 -9.29 -6.70
C PRO A 3 31.97 -8.90 -7.78
N GLU A 4 32.43 -8.50 -8.96
CA GLU A 4 31.56 -8.02 -10.03
C GLU A 4 30.87 -9.19 -10.74
N ALA A 5 31.54 -10.35 -10.84
CA ALA A 5 30.92 -11.58 -11.29
C ALA A 5 29.81 -12.05 -10.35
N GLU A 6 30.00 -11.97 -9.04
CA GLU A 6 28.97 -12.35 -8.06
C GLU A 6 27.76 -11.41 -8.09
N ILE A 7 27.98 -10.11 -8.26
CA ILE A 7 26.88 -9.12 -8.41
C ILE A 7 26.08 -9.43 -9.69
N ARG A 8 26.75 -9.70 -10.81
CA ARG A 8 26.09 -10.05 -12.08
C ARG A 8 25.28 -11.35 -11.96
N ASP A 9 25.85 -12.37 -11.32
CA ASP A 9 25.18 -13.66 -11.13
C ASP A 9 23.95 -13.52 -10.23
N THR A 10 24.07 -12.77 -9.12
CA THR A 10 22.96 -12.48 -8.21
C THR A 10 21.83 -11.74 -8.92
N LYS A 11 22.16 -10.73 -9.74
CA LYS A 11 21.18 -9.99 -10.53
C LYS A 11 20.44 -10.90 -11.51
N ARG A 12 21.18 -11.73 -12.26
CA ARG A 12 20.60 -12.69 -13.22
C ARG A 12 19.69 -13.71 -12.53
N ARG A 13 20.08 -14.19 -11.37
CA ARG A 13 19.31 -15.14 -10.56
C ARG A 13 18.00 -14.51 -10.07
N LYS A 14 18.07 -13.25 -9.60
CA LYS A 14 16.88 -12.49 -9.20
C LYS A 14 15.91 -12.29 -10.36
N GLU A 15 16.40 -11.82 -11.52
CA GLU A 15 15.58 -11.62 -12.72
C GLU A 15 14.89 -12.92 -13.17
N HIS A 16 15.57 -14.06 -13.07
CA HIS A 16 14.99 -15.36 -13.38
C HIS A 16 13.86 -15.75 -12.41
N ILE A 17 14.05 -15.53 -11.11
CA ILE A 17 13.02 -15.79 -10.08
C ILE A 17 11.81 -14.88 -10.26
N ASP A 18 12.04 -13.61 -10.59
CA ASP A 18 10.96 -12.64 -10.83
C ASP A 18 10.15 -13.04 -12.07
N MET A 19 10.81 -13.44 -13.17
CA MET A 19 10.15 -13.96 -14.37
C MET A 19 9.27 -15.18 -14.08
N LEU A 20 9.78 -16.17 -13.33
CA LEU A 20 9.00 -17.36 -12.96
C LEU A 20 7.78 -16.99 -12.10
N SER A 21 7.93 -16.01 -11.21
CA SER A 21 6.85 -15.54 -10.35
C SER A 21 5.73 -14.89 -11.19
N TYR A 22 6.07 -14.09 -12.20
CA TYR A 22 5.08 -13.50 -13.12
C TYR A 22 4.34 -14.54 -13.97
N VAL A 23 5.03 -15.61 -14.41
CA VAL A 23 4.39 -16.71 -15.13
C VAL A 23 3.39 -17.44 -14.21
N CYS A 24 3.80 -17.79 -13.00
CA CYS A 24 2.92 -18.41 -12.01
C CYS A 24 1.70 -17.53 -11.69
N ASP A 25 1.89 -16.22 -11.49
CA ASP A 25 0.82 -15.27 -11.22
C ASP A 25 -0.17 -15.18 -12.40
N SER A 26 0.31 -15.29 -13.63
CA SER A 26 -0.52 -15.30 -14.84
C SER A 26 -1.36 -16.59 -14.96
N GLU A 27 -0.76 -17.75 -14.69
CA GLU A 27 -1.46 -19.03 -14.67
C GLU A 27 -2.55 -19.08 -13.59
N HIS A 28 -2.26 -18.56 -12.40
CA HIS A 28 -3.17 -18.57 -11.26
C HIS A 28 -4.17 -17.40 -11.26
N ARG A 29 -4.02 -16.44 -12.19
CA ARG A 29 -4.84 -15.21 -12.34
C ARG A 29 -4.85 -14.29 -11.11
N ILE A 30 -4.04 -14.59 -10.10
CA ILE A 30 -3.99 -13.89 -8.83
C ILE A 30 -2.50 -13.63 -8.54
N PRO A 31 -2.05 -12.36 -8.55
CA PRO A 31 -0.69 -12.03 -8.22
C PRO A 31 -0.35 -12.37 -6.77
N THR A 32 0.82 -12.98 -6.55
CA THR A 32 1.34 -13.28 -5.21
C THR A 32 2.25 -12.17 -4.68
N ARG A 33 2.81 -11.34 -5.58
CA ARG A 33 3.63 -10.17 -5.25
C ARG A 33 3.17 -8.91 -5.97
N GLY A 34 3.21 -7.79 -5.27
CA GLY A 34 2.92 -6.48 -5.85
C GLY A 34 4.12 -5.88 -6.59
N PRO A 35 3.92 -4.81 -7.39
CA PRO A 35 5.00 -4.05 -8.02
C PRO A 35 6.00 -3.45 -7.02
N CYS A 36 5.51 -3.20 -5.80
CA CYS A 36 6.26 -2.83 -4.59
C CYS A 36 7.30 -3.88 -4.14
N GLY A 37 7.22 -5.12 -4.65
CA GLY A 37 7.96 -6.28 -4.12
C GLY A 37 7.38 -6.86 -2.83
N GLY A 38 6.34 -6.25 -2.26
CA GLY A 38 5.61 -6.75 -1.11
C GLY A 38 4.65 -7.89 -1.48
N SER A 39 4.34 -8.74 -0.50
CA SER A 39 3.34 -9.80 -0.67
C SER A 39 1.95 -9.21 -0.88
N ILE A 40 1.17 -9.84 -1.76
CA ILE A 40 -0.25 -9.54 -1.91
C ILE A 40 -1.01 -10.19 -0.77
N ILE A 41 -1.89 -9.44 -0.14
CA ILE A 41 -2.79 -9.96 0.88
C ILE A 41 -4.01 -10.51 0.15
N HIS A 42 -4.22 -11.82 0.27
CA HIS A 42 -5.37 -12.51 -0.32
C HIS A 42 -6.66 -12.30 0.47
N GLU A 43 -6.55 -11.88 1.73
CA GLU A 43 -7.64 -11.85 2.69
C GLU A 43 -7.72 -10.50 3.42
N VAL A 44 -8.10 -9.44 2.71
CA VAL A 44 -8.91 -8.34 3.30
C VAL A 44 -9.78 -7.76 2.19
N CYS A 45 -11.01 -8.29 2.08
CA CYS A 45 -12.11 -7.54 1.49
C CYS A 45 -13.24 -7.48 2.53
N GLY A 46 -13.28 -6.37 3.25
CA GLY A 46 -14.41 -5.92 4.05
C GLY A 46 -14.29 -4.40 4.14
N LYS A 47 -15.27 -3.57 3.81
CA LYS A 47 -16.68 -3.80 3.47
C LYS A 47 -17.06 -2.86 2.33
N GLU A 48 -17.71 -3.41 1.31
CA GLU A 48 -18.82 -2.78 0.56
C GLU A 48 -18.60 -1.53 -0.33
N GLU A 49 -17.45 -0.85 -0.36
CA GLU A 49 -17.40 0.49 -1.01
C GLU A 49 -16.45 0.78 -2.18
N TYR A 50 -15.67 -0.18 -2.71
CA TYR A 50 -14.82 0.12 -3.88
C TYR A 50 -15.18 -0.66 -5.15
N ASP A 51 -15.79 0.10 -6.07
CA ASP A 51 -16.02 -0.12 -7.51
C ASP A 51 -16.56 -1.50 -7.90
N THR A 52 -17.90 -1.62 -7.84
CA THR A 52 -18.73 -2.77 -8.22
C THR A 52 -18.76 -3.06 -9.73
N LEU A 53 -17.69 -2.75 -10.47
CA LEU A 53 -17.61 -3.08 -11.88
C LEU A 53 -17.43 -4.60 -12.04
N PRO A 54 -18.37 -5.30 -12.69
CA PRO A 54 -18.31 -6.75 -12.86
C PRO A 54 -17.01 -7.15 -13.58
N GLY A 55 -16.21 -8.03 -12.94
CA GLY A 55 -15.03 -8.62 -13.55
C GLY A 55 -13.68 -8.03 -13.16
N LYS A 56 -13.62 -6.96 -12.36
CA LYS A 56 -12.35 -6.47 -11.78
C LYS A 56 -12.10 -7.10 -10.40
N ARG A 57 -10.86 -7.54 -10.17
CA ARG A 57 -10.37 -7.98 -8.85
C ARG A 57 -9.32 -6.98 -8.38
N PHE A 58 -9.53 -6.39 -7.22
CA PHE A 58 -8.55 -5.51 -6.58
C PHE A 58 -7.71 -6.34 -5.59
N PHE A 59 -6.41 -6.07 -5.56
CA PHE A 59 -5.45 -6.71 -4.65
C PHE A 59 -4.70 -5.62 -3.90
N THR A 60 -4.59 -5.75 -2.58
CA THR A 60 -3.83 -4.82 -1.74
C THR A 60 -2.45 -5.41 -1.45
N CYS A 61 -1.39 -4.64 -1.71
CA CYS A 61 -0.03 -4.98 -1.28
C CYS A 61 0.16 -4.52 0.17
N ILE A 62 0.72 -5.39 1.02
CA ILE A 62 0.89 -5.15 2.46
C ILE A 62 1.61 -3.83 2.79
N ASN A 63 2.62 -3.47 1.98
CA ASN A 63 3.37 -2.23 2.17
C ASN A 63 2.50 -0.98 1.92
N TYR A 64 1.47 -1.08 1.07
CA TYR A 64 0.54 0.02 0.84
C TYR A 64 -0.56 0.07 1.90
N GLU A 65 -0.96 -1.07 2.47
CA GLU A 65 -1.91 -1.10 3.60
C GLU A 65 -1.35 -0.33 4.80
N GLU A 66 -0.10 -0.59 5.19
CA GLU A 66 0.58 0.14 6.27
C GLU A 66 0.60 1.65 6.00
N HIS A 67 0.86 2.04 4.75
CA HIS A 67 0.84 3.45 4.36
C HIS A 67 -0.55 4.07 4.43
N ILE A 68 -1.59 3.32 4.07
CA ILE A 68 -2.98 3.76 4.14
C ILE A 68 -3.38 3.94 5.60
N GLU A 69 -3.11 2.97 6.48
CA GLU A 69 -3.38 3.08 7.92
C GLU A 69 -2.74 4.32 8.54
N ARG A 70 -1.44 4.53 8.26
CA ARG A 70 -0.72 5.71 8.76
C ARG A 70 -1.31 7.02 8.25
N LEU A 71 -1.74 7.07 6.99
CA LEU A 71 -2.38 8.26 6.42
C LEU A 71 -3.75 8.50 7.06
N THR A 72 -4.54 7.45 7.29
CA THR A 72 -5.83 7.53 7.96
C THR A 72 -5.68 8.11 9.36
N SER A 73 -4.75 7.62 10.18
CA SER A 73 -4.51 8.19 11.52
C SER A 73 -4.17 9.68 11.48
N ARG A 74 -3.34 10.11 10.51
CA ARG A 74 -3.01 11.53 10.34
C ARG A 74 -4.21 12.38 9.90
N VAL A 75 -5.12 11.81 9.11
CA VAL A 75 -6.35 12.50 8.71
C VAL A 75 -7.27 12.69 9.91
N GLU A 76 -7.42 11.67 10.77
CA GLU A 76 -8.20 11.76 12.00
C GLU A 76 -7.66 12.84 12.97
N GLU A 77 -6.33 12.92 13.13
CA GLU A 77 -5.68 13.97 13.92
C GLU A 77 -5.99 15.37 13.38
N VAL A 78 -5.87 15.57 12.06
CA VAL A 78 -6.17 16.85 11.40
C VAL A 78 -7.65 17.21 11.55
N GLU A 79 -8.56 16.24 11.44
CA GLU A 79 -9.98 16.46 11.61
C GLU A 79 -10.32 16.92 13.04
N ALA A 80 -9.67 16.33 14.06
CA ALA A 80 -9.82 16.74 15.45
C ALA A 80 -9.34 18.19 15.66
N VAL A 81 -8.21 18.57 15.06
CA VAL A 81 -7.71 19.96 15.10
C VAL A 81 -8.71 20.90 14.45
N ILE A 82 -9.20 20.59 13.24
CA ILE A 82 -10.18 21.42 12.51
C ILE A 82 -11.44 21.67 13.36
N LYS A 83 -11.93 20.65 14.07
CA LYS A 83 -13.10 20.78 14.96
C LYS A 83 -12.84 21.72 16.13
N TRP A 84 -11.61 21.81 16.62
CA TRP A 84 -11.24 22.66 17.76
C TRP A 84 -10.95 24.12 17.40
N VAL A 85 -10.54 24.40 16.15
CA VAL A 85 -10.21 25.76 15.67
C VAL A 85 -11.29 26.82 16.00
N PRO A 86 -12.61 26.56 15.80
CA PRO A 86 -13.65 27.56 16.09
C PRO A 86 -13.72 27.96 17.57
N GLU A 87 -13.51 27.04 18.50
CA GLU A 87 -13.55 27.32 19.94
C GLU A 87 -12.40 28.23 20.37
N VAL A 88 -11.21 27.97 19.85
CA VAL A 88 -10.03 28.81 20.07
C VAL A 88 -10.27 30.20 19.53
N ASN A 89 -10.79 30.29 18.31
CA ASN A 89 -11.05 31.55 17.65
C ASN A 89 -12.05 32.40 18.44
N ASN A 90 -13.09 31.79 19.01
CA ASN A 90 -14.06 32.47 19.85
C ASN A 90 -13.43 32.96 21.18
N LYS A 91 -12.54 32.17 21.79
CA LYS A 91 -11.79 32.59 22.99
C LYS A 91 -10.86 33.76 22.71
N ILE A 92 -10.14 33.75 21.59
CA ILE A 92 -9.26 34.85 21.17
C ILE A 92 -10.07 36.14 21.02
N LYS A 93 -11.20 36.08 20.30
CA LYS A 93 -12.10 37.24 20.12
C LYS A 93 -12.69 37.77 21.43
N SER A 94 -12.80 36.95 22.47
CA SER A 94 -13.28 37.39 23.79
C SER A 94 -12.22 38.07 24.64
N LEU A 95 -10.95 37.98 24.24
CA LEU A 95 -9.79 38.60 24.89
C LEU A 95 -9.32 39.87 24.19
N GLU A 96 -9.80 40.13 22.97
CA GLU A 96 -9.65 41.39 22.23
C GLU A 96 -10.75 42.40 22.59
#